data_AF-A0A927XGT7-F1
#
_entry.id   AF-A0A927XGT7-F1
#
_cell.length_a   1.000
_cell.length_b   1.000
_cell.length_c   1.000
_cell.angle_alpha   90.00
_cell.angle_beta   90.00
_cell.angle_gamma   90.00
#
_symmetry.space_group_name_H-M   'P 1'
#
loop_
_entity.id
_entity.type
_entity.pdbx_description
1 polymer ?
#
loop_
_entity_poly.entity_id
_entity_poly.type
_entity_poly.pdbx_seq_one_letter_code
_entity_poly.pdbx_strand_id
1 'polypeptide(L)' 'MTYEFYKKTPDDKIWWVEDNEQVGTHPFSFDKKKVYHLFADYPHNMTDEEVEIFKKECPFWANFFKYRKK' A
#
# COMPACT_ATOMS: atom_id res chain seq x y z
N MET A 1 -16.44 4.65 9.67
CA MET A 1 -15.16 4.13 9.19
C MET A 1 -14.14 4.08 10.32
N THR A 2 -14.01 2.93 10.97
CA THR A 2 -12.85 2.62 11.82
C THR A 2 -11.82 1.95 10.94
N TYR A 3 -10.81 2.72 10.52
CA TYR A 3 -9.66 2.16 9.81
C TYR A 3 -8.73 1.52 10.85
N GLU A 4 -8.66 0.20 10.85
CA GLU A 4 -7.71 -0.52 11.69
C GLU A 4 -6.43 -0.77 10.89
N PHE A 5 -5.33 -0.20 11.38
CA PHE A 5 -4.02 -0.35 10.77
C PHE A 5 -3.30 -1.56 11.35
N TYR A 6 -2.83 -2.44 10.48
CA TYR A 6 -2.06 -3.62 10.87
C TYR A 6 -0.81 -3.78 10.00
N LYS A 7 0.17 -4.51 10.51
CA LYS A 7 1.37 -4.90 9.76
C LYS A 7 1.35 -6.39 9.47
N LYS A 8 1.84 -6.79 8.31
CA LYS A 8 2.09 -8.21 8.02
C LYS A 8 3.34 -8.69 8.75
N THR A 9 4.36 -7.84 8.80
CA THR A 9 5.62 -8.07 9.50
C THR A 9 5.96 -6.85 10.37
N PRO A 10 6.39 -7.02 11.64
CA PRO A 10 6.62 -5.90 12.56
C PRO A 10 7.61 -4.83 12.04
N ASP A 11 8.61 -5.28 11.27
CA ASP A 11 9.69 -4.45 10.74
C ASP A 11 9.31 -3.65 9.48
N ASP A 12 8.16 -3.94 8.86
CA ASP A 12 7.71 -3.22 7.66
C ASP A 12 7.40 -1.76 7.96
N LYS A 13 7.62 -0.88 7.00
CA LYS A 13 7.12 0.51 7.08
C LYS A 13 5.66 0.60 6.68
N ILE A 14 5.16 -0.34 5.88
CA ILE A 14 3.78 -0.36 5.39
C ILE A 14 2.81 -0.87 6.47
N TRP A 15 1.77 -0.08 6.68
CA TRP A 15 0.57 -0.45 7.42
C TRP A 15 -0.55 -0.75 6.43
N TRP A 16 -1.09 -1.95 6.48
CA TRP A 16 -2.32 -2.30 5.78
C TRP A 16 -3.52 -1.82 6.58
N VAL A 17 -4.62 -1.55 5.89
CA VAL A 17 -5.85 -1.10 6.50
C VAL A 17 -6.92 -2.16 6.28
N GLU A 18 -7.53 -2.61 7.36
CA GLU A 18 -8.71 -3.46 7.29
C GLU A 18 -9.94 -2.59 7.04
N ASP A 19 -10.50 -2.71 5.84
CA ASP A 19 -11.74 -2.05 5.44
C ASP A 19 -12.86 -3.08 5.40
N ASN A 20 -13.73 -3.05 6.41
CA ASN A 20 -14.87 -3.96 6.53
C ASN A 20 -16.09 -3.52 5.69
N GLU A 21 -16.04 -2.33 5.07
CA GLU A 21 -17.17 -1.78 4.32
C GLU A 21 -17.07 -2.09 2.81
N GLN A 22 -15.87 -2.29 2.26
CA GLN A 22 -15.66 -2.50 0.82
C GLN A 22 -14.84 -3.75 0.49
N VAL A 23 -15.40 -4.60 -0.36
CA VAL A 23 -14.73 -5.81 -0.86
C VAL A 23 -13.79 -5.45 -2.01
N GLY A 24 -12.57 -5.99 -1.99
CA GLY A 24 -11.59 -5.84 -3.06
C GLY A 24 -10.77 -4.55 -2.99
N THR A 25 -10.90 -3.77 -1.91
CA THR A 25 -9.97 -2.68 -1.62
C THR A 25 -8.70 -3.24 -0.99
N HIS A 26 -7.57 -2.60 -1.29
CA HIS A 26 -6.29 -2.86 -0.64
C HIS A 26 -5.71 -1.52 -0.15
N PRO A 27 -6.30 -0.94 0.91
CA PRO A 27 -5.81 0.31 1.46
C PRO A 27 -4.55 0.06 2.31
N PHE A 28 -3.59 0.97 2.19
CA PHE A 28 -2.34 0.93 2.95
C PHE A 28 -1.78 2.33 3.20
N SER A 29 -0.84 2.44 4.13
CA SER A 29 -0.23 3.70 4.56
C SER A 29 1.21 3.49 5.02
N PHE A 30 2.08 4.50 4.85
CA PHE A 30 3.44 4.48 5.41
C PHE A 30 3.50 5.18 6.78
N ASP A 31 2.55 6.08 7.08
CA ASP A 31 2.59 6.98 8.24
C ASP A 31 1.32 6.96 9.11
N LYS A 32 0.32 6.16 8.71
CA LYS A 32 -1.03 6.09 9.30
C LYS A 32 -1.82 7.41 9.23
N LYS A 33 -1.41 8.34 8.36
CA LYS A 33 -2.12 9.60 8.08
C LYS A 33 -2.63 9.63 6.65
N LYS A 34 -1.77 9.31 5.67
CA LYS A 34 -2.14 9.21 4.26
C LYS A 34 -2.45 7.76 3.90
N VAL A 35 -3.64 7.50 3.40
CA VAL A 35 -4.06 6.17 2.93
C VAL A 35 -4.05 6.16 1.40
N TYR A 36 -3.39 5.16 0.84
CA TYR A 36 -3.37 4.85 -0.58
C TYR A 36 -4.27 3.64 -0.86
N HIS A 37 -4.92 3.63 -2.00
CA HIS A 37 -5.60 2.45 -2.54
C HIS A 37 -4.71 1.81 -3.60
N LEU A 38 -4.21 0.60 -3.34
CA LEU A 38 -3.25 -0.10 -4.20
C LEU A 38 -3.56 -0.04 -5.70
N PHE A 39 -4.81 -0.31 -6.07
CA PHE A 39 -5.19 -0.36 -7.49
C PHE A 39 -5.26 1.01 -8.14
N ALA A 40 -5.64 2.04 -7.40
CA ALA A 40 -5.83 3.39 -7.90
C ALA A 40 -4.55 4.22 -7.85
N ASP A 41 -3.74 4.07 -6.81
CA ASP A 41 -2.64 5.00 -6.53
C ASP A 41 -1.25 4.45 -6.89
N TYR A 42 -1.02 3.13 -6.80
CA TYR A 42 0.31 2.58 -7.06
C TYR A 42 0.58 2.47 -8.57
N PRO A 43 1.74 2.92 -9.09
CA PRO A 43 2.79 3.68 -8.39
C PRO A 43 2.70 5.21 -8.58
N HIS A 44 1.80 5.69 -9.45
CA HIS A 44 1.83 7.05 -10.01
C HIS A 44 1.44 8.17 -9.03
N ASN A 45 0.69 7.87 -7.96
CA ASN A 45 0.31 8.87 -6.93
C ASN A 45 1.25 8.87 -5.71
N MET A 46 2.35 8.13 -5.78
CA MET A 46 3.32 7.97 -4.68
C MET A 46 4.64 8.69 -4.99
N THR A 47 5.43 9.01 -3.96
CA THR A 47 6.81 9.52 -4.12
C THR A 47 7.78 8.40 -4.51
N ASP A 48 8.98 8.74 -5.00
CA ASP A 48 9.93 7.72 -5.47
C ASP A 48 10.39 6.84 -4.31
N GLU A 49 10.63 7.46 -3.15
CA GLU A 49 10.98 6.75 -1.92
C GLU A 49 9.87 5.78 -1.48
N GLU A 50 8.61 6.20 -1.46
CA GLU A 50 7.47 5.32 -1.11
C GLU A 50 7.33 4.15 -2.09
N VAL A 51 7.56 4.37 -3.39
CA VAL A 51 7.53 3.31 -4.40
C VAL A 51 8.63 2.29 -4.16
N GLU A 52 9.86 2.72 -3.84
CA GLU A 52 10.97 1.81 -3.56
C GLU A 52 10.76 1.02 -2.26
N ILE A 53 10.22 1.65 -1.21
CA ILE A 53 9.81 0.95 0.02
C ILE A 53 8.74 -0.10 -0.32
N PHE A 54 7.72 0.29 -1.08
CA PHE A 54 6.64 -0.62 -1.49
C PHE A 54 7.14 -1.80 -2.30
N LYS A 55 8.03 -1.58 -3.28
CA LYS A 55 8.60 -2.67 -4.08
C LYS A 55 9.37 -3.68 -3.22
N LYS A 56 10.08 -3.20 -2.21
CA LYS A 56 10.87 -4.02 -1.29
C LYS A 56 9.99 -4.85 -0.35
N GLU A 57 8.97 -4.24 0.25
CA GLU A 57 8.14 -4.89 1.27
C GLU A 57 6.96 -5.68 0.66
N CYS A 58 6.55 -5.34 -0.56
CA CYS A 58 5.43 -5.98 -1.27
C CYS A 58 5.85 -6.52 -2.65
N PRO A 59 6.81 -7.47 -2.74
CA PRO A 59 7.41 -7.91 -4.00
C PRO A 59 6.41 -8.56 -4.96
N PHE A 60 5.38 -9.24 -4.43
CA PHE A 60 4.30 -9.79 -5.26
C PHE A 60 3.58 -8.70 -6.04
N TRP A 61 3.12 -7.64 -5.35
CA TRP A 61 2.41 -6.53 -5.97
C TRP A 61 3.31 -5.72 -6.90
N ALA A 62 4.57 -5.54 -6.52
CA ALA A 62 5.57 -4.90 -7.36
C ALA A 62 5.73 -5.61 -8.70
N ASN A 63 5.82 -6.95 -8.68
CA ASN A 63 5.92 -7.75 -9.90
C ASN A 63 4.60 -7.78 -10.67
N PHE A 64 3.46 -7.87 -9.98
CA PHE A 64 2.13 -7.86 -10.60
C PHE A 64 1.89 -6.56 -11.40
N PHE A 65 2.33 -5.43 -10.85
CA PHE A 65 2.19 -4.10 -11.47
C PHE A 65 3.45 -3.61 -12.20
N LYS A 66 4.39 -4.49 -12.55
CA LYS A 66 5.68 -4.07 -13.15
C LYS A 66 5.57 -3.25 -14.44
N TYR A 67 4.44 -3.31 -15.13
CA TYR A 67 4.17 -2.56 -16.35
C TYR A 67 3.47 -1.21 -16.11
N ARG A 68 3.05 -0.90 -14.87
CA ARG A 68 2.53 0.43 -14.53
C ARG A 68 3.69 1.43 -14.52
N LYS A 69 3.50 2.54 -15.21
CA LYS A 69 4.42 3.68 -15.16
C LYS A 69 4.05 4.57 -13.99
N LYS A 70 5.07 5.17 -13.42
CA LYS A 70 4.91 6.27 -12.48
C LYS A 70 4.68 7.56 -13.25
#